data_AF-A0A9E2VZN6-F1
#
_entry.id   AF-A0A9E2VZN6-F1
#
_cell.length_a   1.000
_cell.length_b   1.000
_cell.length_c   1.000
_cell.angle_alpha   90.00
_cell.angle_beta   90.00
_cell.angle_gamma   90.00
#
_symmetry.space_group_name_H-M   'P 1'
#
loop_
_entity.id
_entity.type
_entity.pdbx_description
1 polymer ?
#
loop_
_entity_poly.entity_id
_entity_poly.type
_entity_poly.pdbx_seq_one_letter_code
_entity_poly.pdbx_strand_id
1 'polypeptide(L)'
;AGFFGLPVSVTPPGLGYQYAGLPALLQPSARLVSPATLDPATRATRLTLGALGDLTHEPESMFALAEVSGWASGLVTVLGVSRPDLVGRRGRLAPWRVESTSRVDLAEGALRQMGLTRFAPHVLVLGHAGLSVANAHYASLECGACGAHPGGPNAAGLAELLNDPEVRAGLATRGLPIPPTTRFYSGEHLTTLAEIEVTSDTPDEVRAILDTAVHLLRVEHAARLGVPPERAARDLRRRAHDWSEVRPEWGLAGHVGLLIGPRRHHRGAPLDGRAFLHSYEPDEDPSGEILAAIFSGPLVVAQWINAAYYFSCVAPDVLGAGDKTRLNPVSDFGVLSGDDPDLRLGLPLQSVERDDGPEHLPVRLLVAVDSPADHVRRALDLAPLARLLVEGEWVRLITRASPADAWNDLSLGE
;
A
#
# COMPACT_ATOMS: atom_id res chain seq x y z
N ALA A 1 -0.17 -5.95 0.10
CA ALA A 1 -0.25 -6.18 1.55
C ALA A 1 -0.15 -4.83 2.26
N GLY A 2 -1.25 -4.38 2.85
CA GLY A 2 -1.44 -3.11 3.56
C GLY A 2 -2.82 -3.18 4.24
N PHE A 3 -3.11 -2.30 5.21
CA PHE A 3 -4.22 -2.42 6.18
C PHE A 3 -4.57 -3.87 6.55
N PHE A 4 -3.80 -4.43 7.48
CA PHE A 4 -3.91 -5.83 7.93
C PHE A 4 -5.07 -6.05 8.92
N GLY A 5 -6.21 -5.40 8.68
CA GLY A 5 -7.32 -5.38 9.64
C GLY A 5 -6.99 -4.63 10.94
N LEU A 6 -5.95 -3.79 10.94
CA LEU A 6 -5.58 -2.94 12.07
C LEU A 6 -6.06 -1.50 11.85
N PRO A 7 -7.22 -1.10 12.41
CA PRO A 7 -7.70 0.29 12.37
C PRO A 7 -6.89 1.19 13.31
N VAL A 8 -5.69 1.56 12.87
CA VAL A 8 -4.74 2.34 13.67
C VAL A 8 -4.50 3.72 13.10
N SER A 9 -4.37 4.68 14.00
CA SER A 9 -3.74 5.96 13.71
C SER A 9 -2.25 5.87 14.04
N VAL A 10 -1.40 6.53 13.26
CA VAL A 10 0.05 6.50 13.43
C VAL A 10 0.53 7.84 13.95
N THR A 11 1.35 7.82 15.00
CA THR A 11 2.05 8.99 15.51
C THR A 11 3.55 8.80 15.32
N PRO A 12 4.15 9.38 14.27
CA PRO A 12 5.58 9.27 14.02
C PRO A 12 6.43 9.84 15.16
N PRO A 13 7.57 9.20 15.50
CA PRO A 13 8.41 9.65 16.60
C PRO A 13 8.98 11.05 16.33
N GLY A 14 8.77 11.95 17.30
CA GLY A 14 9.29 13.32 17.29
C GLY A 14 8.56 14.31 16.40
N LEU A 15 7.50 13.87 15.70
CA LEU A 15 6.66 14.72 14.86
C LEU A 15 5.32 14.92 15.58
N GLY A 16 4.87 16.17 15.71
CA GLY A 16 3.67 16.53 16.47
C GLY A 16 2.35 16.23 15.77
N TYR A 17 2.37 15.52 14.63
CA TYR A 17 1.18 15.18 13.84
C TYR A 17 0.84 13.69 13.94
N GLN A 18 -0.42 13.38 13.64
CA GLN A 18 -0.98 12.03 13.64
C GLN A 18 -1.78 11.86 12.36
N TYR A 19 -1.70 10.69 11.74
CA TYR A 19 -2.47 10.35 10.55
C TYR A 19 -3.20 9.02 10.70
N ALA A 20 -4.25 8.82 9.91
CA ALA A 20 -4.99 7.56 9.84
C ALA A 20 -4.25 6.58 8.91
N GLY A 21 -3.67 5.51 9.45
CA GLY A 21 -2.95 4.48 8.69
C GLY A 21 -3.86 3.39 8.12
N LEU A 22 -5.08 3.74 7.72
CA LEU A 22 -6.15 2.84 7.31
C LEU A 22 -7.00 3.50 6.20
N PRO A 23 -7.87 2.75 5.47
CA PRO A 23 -8.69 3.33 4.41
C PRO A 23 -9.63 4.39 4.98
N ALA A 24 -9.92 5.43 4.20
CA ALA A 24 -10.81 6.54 4.60
C ALA A 24 -12.23 6.11 4.97
N LEU A 25 -12.63 4.87 4.62
CA LEU A 25 -13.90 4.25 4.99
C LEU A 25 -14.02 3.95 6.49
N LEU A 26 -12.89 3.88 7.19
CA LEU A 26 -12.81 3.37 8.56
C LEU A 26 -12.28 4.45 9.49
N GLN A 27 -12.64 4.34 10.77
CA GLN A 27 -12.12 5.20 11.82
C GLN A 27 -11.08 4.45 12.65
N PRO A 28 -9.97 5.10 13.05
CA PRO A 28 -9.02 4.49 13.96
C PRO A 28 -9.68 4.10 15.29
N SER A 29 -9.44 2.87 15.76
CA SER A 29 -9.81 2.42 17.10
C SER A 29 -8.61 2.17 18.01
N ALA A 30 -7.40 2.30 17.47
CA ALA A 30 -6.14 2.12 18.17
C ALA A 30 -5.08 3.11 17.68
N ARG A 31 -3.97 3.20 18.42
CA ARG A 31 -2.85 4.08 18.08
C ARG A 31 -1.56 3.28 17.95
N LEU A 32 -0.79 3.56 16.91
CA LEU A 32 0.60 3.14 16.78
C LEU A 32 1.51 4.24 17.27
N VAL A 33 2.32 3.91 18.26
CA VAL A 33 3.31 4.81 18.84
C VAL A 33 4.67 4.14 18.76
N SER A 34 5.66 4.90 18.32
CA SER A 34 7.04 4.43 18.33
C SER A 34 7.61 4.62 19.75
N PRO A 35 8.04 3.54 20.44
CA PRO A 35 8.73 3.66 21.72
C PRO A 35 10.15 4.23 21.58
N ALA A 36 10.66 4.38 20.35
CA ALA A 36 11.96 4.98 20.12
C ALA A 36 11.95 6.46 20.55
N THR A 37 12.65 6.77 21.64
CA THR A 37 13.05 8.13 21.96
C THR A 37 14.13 8.53 20.96
N LEU A 38 13.83 9.51 20.11
CA LEU A 38 14.88 10.17 19.35
C LEU A 38 15.82 10.84 20.35
N ASP A 39 17.12 10.67 20.16
CA ASP A 39 18.08 11.45 20.92
C ASP A 39 17.81 12.96 20.67
N PRO A 40 18.13 13.84 21.65
CA PRO A 40 17.79 15.25 21.54
C PRO A 40 18.33 15.93 20.27
N ALA A 41 19.49 15.51 19.76
CA ALA A 41 20.09 16.09 18.56
C ALA A 41 19.37 15.64 17.29
N THR A 42 19.03 14.36 17.14
CA THR A 42 18.22 13.87 16.02
C THR A 42 16.81 14.44 16.07
N ARG A 43 16.22 14.56 17.27
CA ARG A 43 14.92 15.21 17.45
C ARG A 43 14.96 16.67 17.02
N ALA A 44 15.93 17.43 17.50
CA ALA A 44 16.12 18.83 17.11
C ALA A 44 16.33 18.94 15.59
N THR A 45 17.17 18.08 15.00
CA THR A 45 17.41 18.05 13.55
C THR A 45 16.13 17.78 12.78
N ARG A 46 15.33 16.79 13.17
CA ARG A 46 14.05 16.48 12.51
C ARG A 46 13.03 17.60 12.65
N LEU A 47 12.93 18.22 13.83
CA LEU A 47 12.05 19.37 14.05
C LEU A 47 12.48 20.57 13.21
N THR A 48 13.78 20.86 13.15
CA THR A 48 14.32 21.94 12.32
C THR A 48 14.10 21.67 10.84
N LEU A 49 14.37 20.45 10.36
CA LEU A 49 14.11 20.07 8.97
C LEU A 49 12.61 20.08 8.64
N GLY A 50 11.75 19.65 9.57
CA GLY A 50 10.30 19.74 9.43
C GLY A 50 9.83 21.19 9.31
N ALA A 51 10.26 22.05 10.23
CA ALA A 51 9.94 23.48 10.18
C ALA A 51 10.47 24.16 8.92
N LEU A 52 11.68 23.82 8.45
CA LEU A 52 12.20 24.29 7.16
C LEU A 52 11.35 23.78 5.98
N GLY A 53 10.83 22.54 6.08
CA GLY A 53 9.88 21.99 5.13
C GLY A 53 8.57 22.78 5.11
N ASP A 54 8.00 23.10 6.26
CA ASP A 54 6.76 23.89 6.36
C ASP A 54 6.92 25.26 5.68
N LEU A 55 8.10 25.90 5.81
CA LEU A 55 8.43 27.15 5.12
C LEU A 55 8.49 27.01 3.59
N THR A 56 8.67 25.81 3.03
CA THR A 56 8.55 25.60 1.57
C THR A 56 7.11 25.69 1.07
N HIS A 57 6.12 25.54 1.96
CA HIS A 57 4.70 25.60 1.65
C HIS A 57 4.09 26.98 1.93
N GLU A 58 4.83 27.89 2.56
CA GLU A 58 4.40 29.25 2.84
C GLU A 58 4.86 30.22 1.72
N PRO A 59 3.94 30.92 1.03
CA PRO A 59 4.27 31.79 -0.11
C PRO A 59 5.29 32.90 0.22
N GLU A 60 5.27 33.39 1.47
CA GLU A 60 6.13 34.50 1.91
C GLU A 60 7.57 34.06 2.18
N SER A 61 7.78 32.81 2.61
CA SER A 61 9.08 32.32 3.06
C SER A 61 9.77 31.39 2.05
N MET A 62 9.03 30.79 1.11
CA MET A 62 9.58 29.87 0.10
C MET A 62 10.69 30.51 -0.75
N PHE A 63 10.54 31.77 -1.17
CA PHE A 63 11.54 32.46 -2.00
C PHE A 63 12.80 32.80 -1.19
N ALA A 64 12.65 33.29 0.04
CA ALA A 64 13.77 33.57 0.92
C ALA A 64 14.54 32.29 1.28
N LEU A 65 13.83 31.19 1.52
CA LEU A 65 14.43 29.89 1.77
C LEU A 65 15.18 29.36 0.55
N ALA A 66 14.62 29.54 -0.66
CA ALA A 66 15.29 29.21 -1.92
C ALA A 66 16.57 30.04 -2.12
N GLU A 67 16.57 31.32 -1.77
CA GLU A 67 17.77 32.18 -1.86
C GLU A 67 18.87 31.75 -0.87
N VAL A 68 18.49 31.44 0.37
CA VAL A 68 19.46 31.13 1.45
C VAL A 68 20.02 29.71 1.35
N SER A 69 19.17 28.74 1.00
CA SER A 69 19.53 27.31 1.02
C SER A 69 19.49 26.63 -0.36
N GLY A 70 19.05 27.32 -1.42
CA GLY A 70 18.86 26.70 -2.74
C GLY A 70 20.12 26.11 -3.35
N TRP A 71 21.30 26.67 -3.08
CA TRP A 71 22.58 26.09 -3.53
C TRP A 71 22.88 24.75 -2.85
N ALA A 72 22.55 24.61 -1.56
CA ALA A 72 22.72 23.37 -0.81
C ALA A 72 21.69 22.32 -1.25
N SER A 73 20.43 22.72 -1.39
CA SER A 73 19.37 21.87 -1.96
C SER A 73 19.71 21.42 -3.38
N GLY A 74 20.23 22.32 -4.22
CA GLY A 74 20.71 22.00 -5.56
C GLY A 74 21.85 20.98 -5.57
N LEU A 75 22.80 21.08 -4.65
CA LEU A 75 23.86 20.08 -4.49
C LEU A 75 23.30 18.72 -4.07
N VAL A 76 22.36 18.68 -3.12
CA VAL A 76 21.69 17.45 -2.68
C VAL A 76 20.93 16.81 -3.84
N THR A 77 20.22 17.60 -4.64
CA THR A 77 19.51 17.15 -5.85
C THR A 77 20.48 16.56 -6.88
N VAL A 78 21.60 17.23 -7.18
CA VAL A 78 22.63 16.72 -8.10
C VAL A 78 23.23 15.42 -7.57
N LEU A 79 23.49 15.32 -6.27
CA LEU A 79 23.98 14.10 -5.64
C LEU A 79 22.94 12.98 -5.68
N GLY A 80 21.65 13.27 -5.49
CA GLY A 80 20.56 12.29 -5.63
C GLY A 80 20.50 11.65 -7.02
N VAL A 81 20.75 12.44 -8.08
CA VAL A 81 20.75 11.94 -9.46
C VAL A 81 22.06 11.23 -9.81
N SER A 82 23.21 11.82 -9.47
CA SER A 82 24.53 11.32 -9.88
C SER A 82 25.09 10.22 -8.98
N ARG A 83 24.75 10.25 -7.69
CA ARG A 83 25.20 9.35 -6.62
C ARG A 83 24.03 8.98 -5.68
N PRO A 84 22.96 8.34 -6.21
CA PRO A 84 21.81 7.92 -5.39
C PRO A 84 22.19 6.93 -4.27
N ASP A 85 23.38 6.33 -4.32
CA ASP A 85 23.93 5.50 -3.25
C ASP A 85 24.24 6.28 -1.96
N LEU A 86 24.48 7.60 -2.08
CA LEU A 86 24.84 8.49 -0.97
C LEU A 86 23.64 9.23 -0.38
N VAL A 87 22.58 9.41 -1.17
CA VAL A 87 21.40 10.20 -0.84
C VAL A 87 20.19 9.27 -0.95
N GLY A 88 19.64 8.82 0.19
CA GLY A 88 18.41 8.00 0.17
C GLY A 88 18.42 6.70 0.97
N ARG A 89 19.42 6.43 1.81
CA ARG A 89 19.30 5.32 2.77
C ARG A 89 18.18 5.64 3.76
N ARG A 90 17.01 5.00 3.61
CA ARG A 90 16.00 4.98 4.67
C ARG A 90 16.62 4.36 5.92
N GLY A 91 16.31 4.96 7.06
CA GLY A 91 16.72 4.43 8.36
C GLY A 91 16.01 3.11 8.62
N ARG A 92 16.57 2.29 9.51
CA ARG A 92 15.93 1.04 9.94
C ARG A 92 14.48 1.29 10.37
N LEU A 93 13.59 0.34 10.05
CA LEU A 93 12.22 0.34 10.54
C LEU A 93 12.19 0.59 12.04
N ALA A 94 11.51 1.65 12.44
CA ALA A 94 11.34 1.99 13.85
C ALA A 94 10.52 0.88 14.53
N PRO A 95 10.78 0.57 15.81
CA PRO A 95 9.86 -0.23 16.59
C PRO A 95 8.52 0.52 16.71
N TRP A 96 7.42 -0.21 16.78
CA TRP A 96 6.07 0.32 16.96
C TRP A 96 5.33 -0.51 18.00
N ARG A 97 4.44 0.13 18.76
CA ARG A 97 3.57 -0.52 19.73
C ARG A 97 2.12 -0.14 19.48
N VAL A 98 1.23 -1.12 19.55
CA VAL A 98 -0.23 -0.90 19.46
C VAL A 98 -0.78 -0.50 20.82
N GLU A 99 -1.17 0.76 20.99
CA GLU A 99 -1.94 1.21 22.16
C GLU A 99 -3.44 1.01 21.90
N SER A 100 -4.03 0.07 22.64
CA SER A 100 -5.46 -0.21 22.64
C SER A 100 -5.86 -0.98 23.91
N THR A 101 -7.10 -0.81 24.36
CA THR A 101 -7.72 -1.63 25.40
C THR A 101 -8.22 -2.97 24.87
N SER A 102 -8.38 -3.12 23.55
CA SER A 102 -8.92 -4.30 22.85
C SER A 102 -7.87 -5.02 22.00
N ARG A 103 -6.63 -5.13 22.50
CA ARG A 103 -5.49 -5.75 21.78
C ARG A 103 -5.78 -7.16 21.24
N VAL A 104 -6.48 -8.00 22.02
CA VAL A 104 -6.82 -9.38 21.59
C VAL A 104 -7.85 -9.37 20.45
N ASP A 105 -8.86 -8.50 20.52
CA ASP A 105 -9.88 -8.38 19.48
C ASP A 105 -9.28 -7.91 18.15
N LEU A 106 -8.36 -6.95 18.21
CA LEU A 106 -7.62 -6.46 17.05
C LEU A 106 -6.78 -7.56 16.40
N ALA A 107 -6.06 -8.33 17.22
CA ALA A 107 -5.23 -9.43 16.75
C ALA A 107 -6.07 -10.55 16.09
N GLU A 108 -7.19 -10.93 16.72
CA GLU A 108 -8.10 -11.92 16.17
C GLU A 108 -8.72 -11.45 14.85
N GLY A 109 -9.24 -10.22 14.82
CA GLY A 109 -9.83 -9.64 13.62
C GLY A 109 -8.84 -9.64 12.45
N ALA A 110 -7.61 -9.19 12.69
CA ALA A 110 -6.54 -9.18 11.70
C ALA A 110 -6.23 -10.60 11.16
N LEU A 111 -6.07 -11.59 12.05
CA LEU A 111 -5.76 -12.96 11.66
C LEU A 111 -6.88 -13.62 10.86
N ARG A 112 -8.14 -13.50 11.33
CA ARG A 112 -9.30 -14.07 10.65
C ARG A 112 -9.55 -13.40 9.31
N GLN A 113 -9.45 -12.08 9.24
CA GLN A 113 -9.60 -11.36 7.98
C GLN A 113 -8.55 -11.80 6.96
N MET A 114 -7.28 -11.98 7.36
CA MET A 114 -6.24 -12.47 6.45
C MET A 114 -6.34 -13.98 6.13
N GLY A 115 -7.25 -14.72 6.75
CA GLY A 115 -7.30 -16.18 6.67
C GLY A 115 -6.06 -16.87 7.25
N LEU A 116 -5.36 -16.21 8.20
CA LEU A 116 -4.15 -16.73 8.83
C LEU A 116 -4.49 -17.44 10.14
N THR A 117 -5.02 -18.66 10.01
CA THR A 117 -5.38 -19.54 11.14
C THR A 117 -4.37 -20.66 11.38
N ARG A 118 -3.41 -20.82 10.46
CA ARG A 118 -2.30 -21.77 10.55
C ARG A 118 -0.97 -21.02 10.46
N PHE A 119 -0.04 -21.36 11.35
CA PHE A 119 1.17 -20.57 11.54
C PHE A 119 2.43 -21.34 11.12
N ALA A 120 3.26 -20.69 10.32
CA ALA A 120 4.62 -21.14 10.06
C ALA A 120 5.57 -20.75 11.21
N PRO A 121 6.76 -21.35 11.32
CA PRO A 121 7.78 -20.90 12.28
C PRO A 121 8.17 -19.43 12.11
N HIS A 122 8.22 -18.95 10.87
CA HIS A 122 8.48 -17.55 10.54
C HIS A 122 7.31 -17.00 9.73
N VAL A 123 6.73 -15.90 10.22
CA VAL A 123 5.69 -15.15 9.51
C VAL A 123 6.18 -13.73 9.28
N LEU A 124 6.26 -13.30 8.03
CA LEU A 124 6.69 -11.96 7.67
C LEU A 124 5.47 -11.13 7.24
N VAL A 125 5.24 -10.03 7.93
CA VAL A 125 4.21 -9.03 7.57
C VAL A 125 4.92 -7.92 6.80
N LEU A 126 4.57 -7.72 5.53
CA LEU A 126 5.18 -6.71 4.67
C LEU A 126 4.19 -5.59 4.36
N GLY A 127 4.47 -4.38 4.85
CA GLY A 127 3.86 -3.16 4.34
C GLY A 127 4.49 -2.75 3.01
N HIS A 128 3.96 -1.70 2.38
CA HIS A 128 4.60 -1.09 1.21
C HIS A 128 4.59 0.43 1.30
N ALA A 129 5.57 1.04 0.65
CA ALA A 129 5.67 2.47 0.47
C ALA A 129 6.29 2.79 -0.89
N GLY A 130 5.96 3.97 -1.40
CA GLY A 130 6.62 4.56 -2.56
C GLY A 130 7.78 5.46 -2.15
N LEU A 131 8.71 5.70 -3.07
CA LEU A 131 9.73 6.74 -2.90
C LEU A 131 9.85 7.54 -4.19
N SER A 132 9.49 8.82 -4.12
CA SER A 132 9.75 9.76 -5.22
C SER A 132 9.94 11.16 -4.66
N VAL A 133 11.02 11.82 -5.07
CA VAL A 133 11.30 13.21 -4.69
C VAL A 133 10.50 14.23 -5.51
N ALA A 134 10.00 13.84 -6.68
CA ALA A 134 9.20 14.69 -7.58
C ALA A 134 7.76 14.19 -7.68
N ASN A 135 6.99 14.42 -6.62
CA ASN A 135 5.64 13.90 -6.62
C ASN A 135 4.60 14.77 -5.92
N ALA A 136 3.99 15.65 -6.71
CA ALA A 136 2.70 16.26 -6.38
C ALA A 136 1.59 15.21 -6.12
N HIS A 137 1.79 13.96 -6.55
CA HIS A 137 0.89 12.82 -6.34
C HIS A 137 1.56 11.73 -5.48
N TYR A 138 2.40 12.07 -4.48
CA TYR A 138 3.08 11.08 -3.64
C TYR A 138 2.11 10.05 -3.04
N ALA A 139 0.94 10.52 -2.62
CA ALA A 139 -0.16 9.71 -2.10
C ALA A 139 -0.56 8.54 -3.04
N SER A 140 -0.44 8.71 -4.37
CA SER A 140 -0.77 7.68 -5.35
C SER A 140 0.24 6.52 -5.41
N LEU A 141 1.47 6.73 -4.94
CA LEU A 141 2.51 5.70 -4.87
C LEU A 141 2.58 5.05 -3.48
N GLU A 142 1.94 5.66 -2.49
CA GLU A 142 1.82 5.09 -1.16
C GLU A 142 0.71 4.03 -1.09
N CYS A 143 0.58 3.39 0.08
CA CYS A 143 -0.42 2.34 0.24
C CYS A 143 -1.84 2.91 0.26
N GLY A 144 -2.62 2.64 -0.79
CA GLY A 144 -4.05 2.99 -0.83
C GLY A 144 -4.87 2.38 0.32
N ALA A 145 -4.50 1.18 0.78
CA ALA A 145 -5.15 0.55 1.93
C ALA A 145 -4.75 1.23 3.27
N CYS A 146 -3.60 1.90 3.36
CA CYS A 146 -3.18 2.65 4.55
C CYS A 146 -3.55 4.14 4.45
N GLY A 147 -4.54 4.49 3.62
CA GLY A 147 -4.96 5.88 3.43
C GLY A 147 -3.90 6.74 2.76
N ALA A 148 -3.19 6.18 1.77
CA ALA A 148 -2.10 6.85 1.05
C ALA A 148 -0.89 7.21 1.92
N HIS A 149 -0.59 6.37 2.91
CA HIS A 149 0.60 6.45 3.76
C HIS A 149 1.44 5.17 3.67
N PRO A 150 2.71 5.21 4.11
CA PRO A 150 3.55 4.03 4.21
C PRO A 150 2.92 2.92 5.06
N GLY A 151 3.02 1.68 4.59
CA GLY A 151 2.49 0.49 5.26
C GLY A 151 3.40 -0.11 6.33
N GLY A 152 4.68 0.30 6.41
CA GLY A 152 5.66 -0.22 7.36
C GLY A 152 5.21 -0.13 8.83
N PRO A 153 4.70 1.01 9.32
CA PRO A 153 4.19 1.12 10.70
C PRO A 153 3.09 0.11 11.01
N ASN A 154 2.14 -0.10 10.09
CA ASN A 154 1.06 -1.08 10.24
C ASN A 154 1.60 -2.52 10.35
N ALA A 155 2.57 -2.87 9.50
CA ALA A 155 3.20 -4.19 9.52
C ALA A 155 3.97 -4.44 10.83
N ALA A 156 4.74 -3.44 11.27
CA ALA A 156 5.48 -3.51 12.52
C ALA A 156 4.56 -3.58 13.75
N GLY A 157 3.49 -2.80 13.76
CA GLY A 157 2.46 -2.85 14.79
C GLY A 157 1.78 -4.20 14.90
N LEU A 158 1.42 -4.81 13.77
CA LEU A 158 0.84 -6.16 13.77
C LEU A 158 1.82 -7.21 14.27
N ALA A 159 3.06 -7.18 13.78
CA ALA A 159 4.09 -8.12 14.21
C ALA A 159 4.39 -8.00 15.71
N GLU A 160 4.42 -6.78 16.27
CA GLU A 160 4.53 -6.55 17.71
C GLU A 160 3.34 -7.19 18.45
N LEU A 161 2.12 -6.84 18.05
CA LEU A 161 0.89 -7.32 18.67
C LEU A 161 0.80 -8.85 18.69
N LEU A 162 1.16 -9.52 17.60
CA LEU A 162 1.11 -10.98 17.47
C LEU A 162 2.28 -11.70 18.15
N ASN A 163 3.32 -10.97 18.56
CA ASN A 163 4.42 -11.49 19.36
C ASN A 163 4.22 -11.29 20.87
N ASP A 164 3.23 -10.52 21.29
CA ASP A 164 2.91 -10.25 22.69
C ASP A 164 2.38 -11.53 23.40
N PRO A 165 2.99 -11.97 24.51
CA PRO A 165 2.55 -13.16 25.23
C PRO A 165 1.12 -13.10 25.78
N GLU A 166 0.65 -11.93 26.24
CA GLU A 166 -0.71 -11.76 26.76
C GLU A 166 -1.73 -11.85 25.64
N VAL A 167 -1.42 -11.24 24.48
CA VAL A 167 -2.26 -11.35 23.29
C VAL A 167 -2.33 -12.79 22.80
N ARG A 168 -1.19 -13.50 22.75
CA ARG A 168 -1.15 -14.93 22.38
C ARG A 168 -1.97 -15.81 23.32
N ALA A 169 -1.90 -15.55 24.63
CA ALA A 169 -2.72 -16.26 25.61
C ALA A 169 -4.22 -16.00 25.37
N GLY A 170 -4.59 -14.76 25.08
CA GLY A 170 -5.97 -14.40 24.69
C GLY A 170 -6.43 -15.06 23.39
N LEU A 171 -5.59 -15.10 22.36
CA LEU A 171 -5.92 -15.75 21.08
C LEU A 171 -6.11 -17.27 21.23
N ALA A 172 -5.32 -17.91 22.11
CA ALA A 172 -5.45 -19.33 22.38
C ALA A 172 -6.83 -19.69 22.97
N THR A 173 -7.40 -18.85 23.84
CA THR A 173 -8.75 -19.09 24.40
C THR A 173 -9.86 -18.92 23.34
N ARG A 174 -9.56 -18.24 22.23
CA ARG A 174 -10.46 -18.01 21.10
C ARG A 174 -10.24 -18.97 19.93
N GLY A 175 -9.48 -20.04 20.17
CA GLY A 175 -9.22 -21.08 19.16
C GLY A 175 -8.17 -20.71 18.12
N LEU A 176 -7.35 -19.68 18.37
CA LEU A 176 -6.22 -19.28 17.51
C LEU A 176 -4.88 -19.42 18.26
N PRO A 177 -4.48 -20.63 18.70
CA PRO A 177 -3.23 -20.82 19.40
C PRO A 177 -2.04 -20.60 18.45
N ILE A 178 -1.27 -19.54 18.68
CA ILE A 178 -0.01 -19.30 17.99
C ILE A 178 1.07 -20.18 18.64
N PRO A 179 1.76 -21.07 17.90
CA PRO A 179 2.83 -21.88 18.45
C PRO A 179 3.92 -21.03 19.11
N PRO A 180 4.52 -21.48 20.24
CA PRO A 180 5.61 -20.74 20.89
C PRO A 180 6.84 -20.60 20.00
N THR A 181 7.02 -21.50 19.04
CA THR A 181 8.08 -21.46 18.02
C THR A 181 7.80 -20.51 16.86
N THR A 182 6.56 -20.04 16.69
CA THR A 182 6.22 -19.07 15.65
C THR A 182 6.66 -17.68 16.07
N ARG A 183 7.40 -17.00 15.18
CA ARG A 183 7.79 -15.60 15.32
C ARG A 183 7.27 -14.77 14.15
N PHE A 184 6.68 -13.62 14.48
CA PHE A 184 6.27 -12.63 13.49
C PHE A 184 7.39 -11.60 13.30
N TYR A 185 7.69 -11.28 12.05
CA TYR A 185 8.62 -10.24 11.65
C TYR A 185 7.87 -9.20 10.82
N SER A 186 8.44 -8.01 10.71
CA SER A 186 7.89 -6.97 9.86
C SER A 186 8.89 -6.48 8.85
N GLY A 187 8.37 -5.97 7.75
CA GLY A 187 9.15 -5.30 6.73
C GLY A 187 8.32 -4.27 5.96
N GLU A 188 9.01 -3.49 5.14
CA GLU A 188 8.43 -2.55 4.21
C GLU A 188 9.04 -2.79 2.83
N HIS A 189 8.18 -3.00 1.84
CA HIS A 189 8.53 -3.09 0.45
C HIS A 189 8.49 -1.68 -0.18
N LEU A 190 9.66 -1.17 -0.56
CA LEU A 190 9.82 0.05 -1.33
C LEU A 190 9.61 -0.28 -2.81
N THR A 191 8.39 -0.02 -3.30
CA THR A 191 7.94 -0.46 -4.62
C THR A 191 8.77 0.16 -5.75
N THR A 192 9.05 1.46 -5.64
CA THR A 192 9.82 2.21 -6.64
C THR A 192 11.26 1.71 -6.79
N LEU A 193 11.83 1.17 -5.72
CA LEU A 193 13.21 0.68 -5.69
C LEU A 193 13.31 -0.82 -5.96
N ALA A 194 12.20 -1.53 -5.89
CA ALA A 194 12.15 -2.98 -5.75
C ALA A 194 13.12 -3.44 -4.64
N GLU A 195 12.89 -2.96 -3.41
CA GLU A 195 13.69 -3.26 -2.22
C GLU A 195 12.80 -3.60 -1.03
N ILE A 196 13.20 -4.57 -0.22
CA ILE A 196 12.48 -4.93 1.00
C ILE A 196 13.40 -4.67 2.19
N GLU A 197 12.97 -3.78 3.07
CA GLU A 197 13.61 -3.56 4.36
C GLU A 197 12.87 -4.38 5.42
N VAL A 198 13.60 -5.13 6.25
CA VAL A 198 13.03 -5.96 7.32
C VAL A 198 13.64 -5.62 8.68
N THR A 199 12.96 -6.02 9.76
CA THR A 199 13.50 -5.87 11.12
C THR A 199 14.80 -6.66 11.29
N SER A 200 15.71 -6.12 12.09
CA SER A 200 17.07 -6.69 12.25
C SER A 200 17.10 -8.10 12.83
N ASP A 201 16.08 -8.46 13.61
CA ASP A 201 15.92 -9.78 14.23
C ASP A 201 15.36 -10.85 13.28
N THR A 202 15.07 -10.50 12.02
CA THR A 202 14.71 -11.47 10.97
C THR A 202 15.82 -12.53 10.84
N PRO A 203 15.55 -13.82 10.60
CA PRO A 203 16.58 -14.84 10.40
C PRO A 203 17.28 -14.73 9.03
N ASP A 204 18.52 -15.22 8.94
CA ASP A 204 19.30 -15.17 7.68
C ASP A 204 18.69 -16.01 6.56
N GLU A 205 18.09 -17.14 6.89
CA GLU A 205 17.34 -17.97 5.92
C GLU A 205 16.14 -17.23 5.31
N VAL A 206 15.43 -16.42 6.11
CA VAL A 206 14.33 -15.58 5.62
C VAL A 206 14.90 -14.46 4.75
N ARG A 207 16.01 -13.83 5.15
CA ARG A 207 16.71 -12.82 4.34
C ARG A 207 17.15 -13.38 2.98
N ALA A 208 17.72 -14.57 2.93
CA ALA A 208 18.15 -15.20 1.68
C ALA A 208 16.98 -15.45 0.70
N ILE A 209 15.81 -15.83 1.22
CA ILE A 209 14.58 -15.95 0.42
C ILE A 209 14.16 -14.57 -0.13
N LEU A 210 14.19 -13.54 0.71
CA LEU A 210 13.85 -12.17 0.32
C LEU A 210 14.83 -11.62 -0.72
N ASP A 211 16.13 -11.87 -0.58
CA ASP A 211 17.14 -11.43 -1.55
C ASP A 211 16.85 -12.02 -2.95
N THR A 212 16.44 -13.28 -3.00
CA THR A 212 16.02 -13.95 -4.24
C THR A 212 14.75 -13.30 -4.81
N ALA A 213 13.74 -13.08 -3.98
CA ALA A 213 12.48 -12.45 -4.40
C ALA A 213 12.70 -11.00 -4.89
N VAL A 214 13.52 -10.22 -4.19
CA VAL A 214 13.91 -8.84 -4.54
C VAL A 214 14.67 -8.82 -5.86
N HIS A 215 15.56 -9.77 -6.10
CA HIS A 215 16.27 -9.86 -7.38
C HIS A 215 15.29 -10.05 -8.55
N LEU A 216 14.35 -10.99 -8.43
CA LEU A 216 13.35 -11.26 -9.46
C LEU A 216 12.42 -10.06 -9.68
N LEU A 217 11.89 -9.50 -8.60
CA LEU A 217 11.05 -8.31 -8.62
C LEU A 217 11.75 -7.14 -9.32
N ARG A 218 13.03 -6.92 -9.01
CA ARG A 218 13.81 -5.83 -9.59
C ARG A 218 13.98 -6.00 -11.10
N VAL A 219 14.19 -7.23 -11.58
CA VAL A 219 14.28 -7.53 -13.02
C VAL A 219 12.96 -7.23 -13.71
N GLU A 220 11.83 -7.70 -13.16
CA GLU A 220 10.49 -7.44 -13.71
C GLU A 220 10.16 -5.94 -13.72
N HIS A 221 10.42 -5.25 -12.62
CA HIS A 221 10.16 -3.82 -12.47
C HIS A 221 11.02 -2.98 -13.42
N ALA A 222 12.31 -3.31 -13.54
CA ALA A 222 13.21 -2.65 -14.49
C ALA A 222 12.76 -2.86 -15.94
N ALA A 223 12.39 -4.10 -16.32
CA ALA A 223 11.90 -4.41 -17.66
C ALA A 223 10.66 -3.58 -18.01
N ARG A 224 9.71 -3.45 -17.08
CA ARG A 224 8.49 -2.64 -17.25
C ARG A 224 8.77 -1.16 -17.50
N LEU A 225 9.85 -0.63 -16.90
CA LEU A 225 10.33 0.74 -17.08
C LEU A 225 11.34 0.91 -18.23
N GLY A 226 11.58 -0.13 -19.04
CA GLY A 226 12.56 -0.10 -20.13
C GLY A 226 14.02 0.02 -19.65
N VAL A 227 14.30 -0.37 -18.41
CA VAL A 227 15.63 -0.32 -17.79
C VAL A 227 16.31 -1.69 -17.96
N PRO A 228 17.55 -1.76 -18.51
CA PRO A 228 18.29 -3.01 -18.58
C PRO A 228 18.59 -3.62 -17.21
N PRO A 229 18.53 -4.95 -17.06
CA PRO A 229 18.66 -5.62 -15.76
C PRO A 229 20.00 -5.34 -15.06
N GLU A 230 21.08 -5.15 -15.81
CA GLU A 230 22.43 -4.86 -15.29
C GLU A 230 22.50 -3.48 -14.61
N ARG A 231 21.60 -2.57 -15.01
CA ARG A 231 21.52 -1.19 -14.49
C ARG A 231 20.38 -1.00 -13.50
N ALA A 232 19.51 -1.99 -13.33
CA ALA A 232 18.26 -1.89 -12.57
C ALA A 232 18.44 -1.25 -11.18
N ALA A 233 19.34 -1.78 -10.35
CA ALA A 233 19.50 -1.30 -8.97
C ALA A 233 19.96 0.17 -8.87
N ARG A 234 20.74 0.66 -9.84
CA ARG A 234 21.19 2.05 -9.86
C ARG A 234 20.14 2.96 -10.49
N ASP A 235 19.56 2.54 -11.60
CA ASP A 235 18.66 3.36 -12.40
C ASP A 235 17.30 3.52 -11.71
N LEU A 236 16.78 2.51 -11.00
CA LEU A 236 15.58 2.64 -10.18
C LEU A 236 15.77 3.63 -9.02
N ARG A 237 16.91 3.54 -8.31
CA ARG A 237 17.25 4.52 -7.27
C ARG A 237 17.42 5.92 -7.84
N ARG A 238 18.10 6.06 -8.98
CA ARG A 238 18.22 7.37 -9.67
C ARG A 238 16.83 7.93 -9.95
N ARG A 239 15.93 7.16 -10.56
CA ARG A 239 14.55 7.59 -10.88
C ARG A 239 13.79 8.06 -9.63
N ALA A 240 13.89 7.34 -8.51
CA ALA A 240 13.25 7.73 -7.25
C ALA A 240 13.79 9.06 -6.67
N HIS A 241 15.06 9.38 -6.96
CA HIS A 241 15.76 10.58 -6.47
C HIS A 241 15.94 11.68 -7.54
N ASP A 242 15.40 11.49 -8.73
CA ASP A 242 15.46 12.46 -9.82
C ASP A 242 14.22 13.34 -9.79
N TRP A 243 14.44 14.63 -9.50
CA TRP A 243 13.37 15.62 -9.42
C TRP A 243 12.68 15.90 -10.78
N SER A 244 13.34 15.53 -11.89
CA SER A 244 12.78 15.66 -13.23
C SER A 244 12.04 14.40 -13.69
N GLU A 245 12.11 13.31 -12.91
CA GLU A 245 11.48 12.05 -13.26
C GLU A 245 9.96 12.10 -13.02
N VAL A 246 9.21 12.13 -14.10
CA VAL A 246 7.75 12.11 -14.07
C VAL A 246 7.19 10.70 -13.83
N ARG A 247 7.96 9.65 -14.13
CA ARG A 247 7.60 8.22 -14.03
C ARG A 247 8.60 7.44 -13.16
N PRO A 248 8.60 7.67 -11.84
CA PRO A 248 9.46 6.90 -10.93
C PRO A 248 9.05 5.42 -10.91
N GLU A 249 7.75 5.13 -10.98
CA GLU A 249 7.16 3.82 -11.19
C GLU A 249 5.74 3.95 -11.77
N TRP A 250 5.10 2.81 -12.08
CA TRP A 250 3.73 2.73 -12.59
C TRP A 250 2.67 2.45 -11.50
N GLY A 251 3.09 2.26 -10.25
CA GLY A 251 2.22 1.84 -9.17
C GLY A 251 1.44 0.57 -9.54
N LEU A 252 0.11 0.67 -9.48
CA LEU A 252 -0.83 -0.42 -9.75
C LEU A 252 -1.45 -0.34 -11.15
N ALA A 253 -0.84 0.39 -12.09
CA ALA A 253 -1.28 0.38 -13.49
C ALA A 253 -1.33 -1.06 -14.04
N GLY A 254 -2.23 -1.33 -14.97
CA GLY A 254 -2.45 -2.68 -15.52
C GLY A 254 -3.21 -3.68 -14.64
N HIS A 255 -3.51 -3.37 -13.38
CA HIS A 255 -4.34 -4.27 -12.55
C HIS A 255 -5.78 -4.38 -13.09
N VAL A 256 -6.36 -5.57 -12.97
CA VAL A 256 -7.69 -5.90 -13.54
C VAL A 256 -8.61 -6.59 -12.56
N GLY A 257 -8.10 -7.12 -11.45
CA GLY A 257 -8.95 -7.92 -10.58
C GLY A 257 -8.44 -8.16 -9.17
N LEU A 258 -9.32 -8.76 -8.38
CA LEU A 258 -9.12 -9.21 -7.02
C LEU A 258 -9.60 -10.66 -6.92
N LEU A 259 -8.69 -11.57 -6.56
CA LEU A 259 -8.99 -12.97 -6.32
C LEU A 259 -9.15 -13.19 -4.81
N ILE A 260 -10.33 -13.67 -4.40
CA ILE A 260 -10.67 -13.98 -3.02
C ILE A 260 -10.87 -15.48 -2.91
N GLY A 261 -10.03 -16.15 -2.13
CA GLY A 261 -10.14 -17.59 -1.95
C GLY A 261 -8.87 -18.24 -1.45
N PRO A 262 -8.89 -19.58 -1.32
CA PRO A 262 -7.74 -20.27 -0.78
C PRO A 262 -6.49 -20.09 -1.66
N ARG A 263 -5.37 -19.71 -1.05
CA ARG A 263 -4.09 -19.44 -1.77
C ARG A 263 -3.68 -20.59 -2.71
N ARG A 264 -4.02 -21.82 -2.34
CA ARG A 264 -3.74 -23.05 -3.10
C ARG A 264 -4.40 -23.11 -4.49
N HIS A 265 -5.55 -22.47 -4.69
CA HIS A 265 -6.29 -22.57 -5.97
C HIS A 265 -5.66 -21.75 -7.10
N HIS A 266 -4.86 -20.74 -6.76
CA HIS A 266 -4.22 -19.84 -7.71
C HIS A 266 -2.68 -19.83 -7.54
N ARG A 267 -2.12 -20.88 -6.94
CA ARG A 267 -0.67 -21.03 -6.79
C ARG A 267 -0.04 -21.42 -8.13
N GLY A 268 0.95 -20.65 -8.56
CA GLY A 268 1.61 -20.84 -9.86
C GLY A 268 0.83 -20.29 -11.06
N ALA A 269 -0.33 -19.67 -10.84
CA ALA A 269 -1.05 -18.99 -11.91
C ALA A 269 -0.25 -17.77 -12.40
N PRO A 270 -0.06 -17.58 -13.72
CA PRO A 270 0.59 -16.40 -14.27
C PRO A 270 -0.39 -15.22 -14.21
N LEU A 271 -0.28 -14.43 -13.14
CA LEU A 271 -1.14 -13.28 -12.92
C LEU A 271 -0.50 -11.96 -13.38
N ASP A 272 0.77 -11.99 -13.78
CA ASP A 272 1.53 -10.87 -14.34
C ASP A 272 1.50 -9.58 -13.48
N GLY A 273 1.32 -9.72 -12.16
CA GLY A 273 1.15 -8.58 -11.25
C GLY A 273 -0.15 -7.80 -11.42
N ARG A 274 -1.14 -8.34 -12.14
CA ARG A 274 -2.39 -7.65 -12.51
C ARG A 274 -3.57 -7.94 -11.57
N ALA A 275 -3.39 -8.79 -10.56
CA ALA A 275 -4.45 -9.15 -9.63
C ALA A 275 -4.01 -9.01 -8.18
N PHE A 276 -4.89 -8.41 -7.37
CA PHE A 276 -4.79 -8.53 -5.92
C PHE A 276 -5.16 -9.95 -5.49
N LEU A 277 -4.49 -10.44 -4.45
CA LEU A 277 -4.75 -11.75 -3.87
C LEU A 277 -5.19 -11.59 -2.43
N HIS A 278 -6.31 -12.19 -2.08
CA HIS A 278 -6.82 -12.22 -0.72
C HIS A 278 -7.14 -13.65 -0.30
N SER A 279 -6.36 -14.17 0.65
CA SER A 279 -6.62 -15.49 1.23
C SER A 279 -7.96 -15.49 1.95
N TYR A 280 -8.76 -16.53 1.72
CA TYR A 280 -10.05 -16.74 2.34
C TYR A 280 -10.39 -18.22 2.31
N GLU A 281 -10.88 -18.78 3.42
CA GLU A 281 -11.29 -20.19 3.51
C GLU A 281 -12.81 -20.22 3.81
N PRO A 282 -13.68 -20.54 2.82
CA PRO A 282 -15.13 -20.52 3.01
C PRO A 282 -15.61 -21.40 4.16
N ASP A 283 -14.95 -22.54 4.36
CA ASP A 283 -15.27 -23.51 5.42
C ASP A 283 -15.08 -22.94 6.84
N GLU A 284 -14.22 -21.92 6.99
CA GLU A 284 -13.97 -21.24 8.26
C GLU A 284 -14.93 -20.06 8.52
N ASP A 285 -15.85 -19.77 7.60
CA ASP A 285 -16.74 -18.61 7.63
C ASP A 285 -18.22 -18.99 7.33
N PRO A 286 -18.85 -19.90 8.10
CA PRO A 286 -20.23 -20.33 7.81
C PRO A 286 -21.26 -19.18 7.87
N SER A 287 -20.99 -18.13 8.67
CA SER A 287 -21.85 -16.94 8.77
C SER A 287 -21.73 -16.01 7.56
N GLY A 288 -20.57 -15.99 6.88
CA GLY A 288 -20.28 -15.02 5.81
C GLY A 288 -19.80 -13.67 6.32
N GLU A 289 -19.57 -13.52 7.62
CA GLU A 289 -19.12 -12.28 8.23
C GLU A 289 -17.68 -11.94 7.83
N ILE A 290 -16.81 -12.94 7.69
CA ILE A 290 -15.43 -12.70 7.25
C ILE A 290 -15.45 -12.23 5.79
N LEU A 291 -16.20 -12.89 4.91
CA LEU A 291 -16.33 -12.47 3.52
C LEU A 291 -16.97 -11.08 3.40
N ALA A 292 -17.98 -10.77 4.22
CA ALA A 292 -18.59 -9.44 4.28
C ALA A 292 -17.58 -8.37 4.70
N ALA A 293 -16.69 -8.67 5.64
CA ALA A 293 -15.60 -7.77 6.03
C ALA A 293 -14.57 -7.58 4.90
N ILE A 294 -14.27 -8.63 4.14
CA ILE A 294 -13.42 -8.55 2.94
C ILE A 294 -14.10 -7.67 1.86
N PHE A 295 -15.40 -7.82 1.67
CA PHE A 295 -16.18 -7.00 0.75
C PHE A 295 -16.26 -5.54 1.19
N SER A 296 -16.42 -5.27 2.48
CA SER A 296 -16.57 -3.91 3.00
C SER A 296 -15.25 -3.12 3.00
N GLY A 297 -14.10 -3.79 3.13
CA GLY A 297 -12.78 -3.17 3.12
C GLY A 297 -12.00 -3.48 1.83
N PRO A 298 -11.27 -4.60 1.77
CA PRO A 298 -10.41 -4.97 0.64
C PRO A 298 -11.03 -4.82 -0.76
N LEU A 299 -12.27 -5.26 -0.96
CA LEU A 299 -12.94 -5.15 -2.27
C LEU A 299 -13.18 -3.69 -2.65
N VAL A 300 -13.74 -2.88 -1.74
CA VAL A 300 -13.97 -1.45 -1.99
C VAL A 300 -12.66 -0.72 -2.26
N VAL A 301 -11.61 -0.99 -1.47
CA VAL A 301 -10.29 -0.39 -1.69
C VAL A 301 -9.71 -0.79 -3.05
N ALA A 302 -9.79 -2.07 -3.43
CA ALA A 302 -9.34 -2.54 -4.75
C ALA A 302 -10.13 -1.85 -5.88
N GLN A 303 -11.44 -1.64 -5.68
CA GLN A 303 -12.30 -0.96 -6.65
C GLN A 303 -11.96 0.54 -6.75
N TRP A 304 -11.66 1.22 -5.64
CA TRP A 304 -11.24 2.63 -5.67
C TRP A 304 -9.91 2.83 -6.37
N ILE A 305 -8.95 1.93 -6.13
CA ILE A 305 -7.70 1.91 -6.87
C ILE A 305 -8.01 1.70 -8.36
N ASN A 306 -8.85 0.72 -8.72
CA ASN A 306 -9.27 0.49 -10.11
C ASN A 306 -9.92 1.70 -10.76
N ALA A 307 -10.85 2.34 -10.07
CA ALA A 307 -11.55 3.53 -10.54
C ALA A 307 -10.58 4.68 -10.81
N ALA A 308 -9.60 4.91 -9.93
CA ALA A 308 -8.61 5.98 -10.11
C ALA A 308 -7.84 5.81 -11.44
N TYR A 309 -7.42 4.60 -11.78
CA TYR A 309 -6.80 4.32 -13.08
C TYR A 309 -7.80 4.37 -14.23
N TYR A 310 -8.96 3.73 -14.09
CA TYR A 310 -10.01 3.66 -15.11
C TYR A 310 -10.42 5.06 -15.60
N PHE A 311 -10.79 5.94 -14.67
CA PHE A 311 -11.28 7.27 -15.02
C PHE A 311 -10.18 8.17 -15.56
N SER A 312 -8.95 8.04 -15.05
CA SER A 312 -7.78 8.76 -15.58
C SER A 312 -7.41 8.31 -16.99
N CYS A 313 -7.72 7.08 -17.39
CA CYS A 313 -7.58 6.62 -18.78
C CYS A 313 -8.71 7.10 -19.69
N VAL A 314 -9.96 7.06 -19.21
CA VAL A 314 -11.15 7.37 -20.04
C VAL A 314 -11.26 8.86 -20.34
N ALA A 315 -10.97 9.71 -19.35
CA ALA A 315 -11.07 11.16 -19.49
C ALA A 315 -9.88 11.84 -18.78
N PRO A 316 -8.65 11.76 -19.34
CA PRO A 316 -7.44 12.22 -18.66
C PRO A 316 -7.46 13.69 -18.22
N ASP A 317 -8.15 14.55 -18.96
CA ASP A 317 -8.24 15.98 -18.68
C ASP A 317 -9.41 16.36 -17.75
N VAL A 318 -10.36 15.46 -17.49
CA VAL A 318 -11.58 15.76 -16.70
C VAL A 318 -11.63 14.94 -15.41
N LEU A 319 -11.33 13.65 -15.52
CA LEU A 319 -11.36 12.70 -14.41
C LEU A 319 -9.95 12.17 -14.05
N GLY A 320 -8.93 12.60 -14.80
CA GLY A 320 -7.53 12.47 -14.46
C GLY A 320 -6.89 13.85 -14.24
N ALA A 321 -5.57 13.83 -14.03
CA ALA A 321 -4.84 15.03 -13.69
C ALA A 321 -4.17 15.71 -14.90
N GLY A 322 -4.43 15.26 -16.12
CA GLY A 322 -3.72 15.77 -17.28
C GLY A 322 -2.21 15.47 -17.23
N ASP A 323 -1.43 16.30 -17.91
CA ASP A 323 0.01 16.13 -18.02
C ASP A 323 0.73 16.54 -16.73
N LYS A 324 1.42 15.58 -16.09
CA LYS A 324 2.19 15.79 -14.84
C LYS A 324 3.17 16.96 -14.92
N THR A 325 3.72 17.25 -16.10
CA THR A 325 4.71 18.32 -16.29
C THR A 325 4.12 19.73 -16.11
N ARG A 326 2.79 19.85 -16.16
CA ARG A 326 2.07 21.13 -16.02
C ARG A 326 1.46 21.31 -14.64
N LEU A 327 1.66 20.34 -13.74
CA LEU A 327 0.97 20.32 -12.46
C LEU A 327 1.65 21.22 -11.44
N ASN A 328 0.83 22.09 -10.85
CA ASN A 328 1.21 23.01 -9.80
C ASN A 328 0.56 22.54 -8.48
N PRO A 329 1.34 22.08 -7.50
CA PRO A 329 0.81 21.76 -6.17
C PRO A 329 0.20 22.99 -5.51
N VAL A 330 -0.96 22.81 -4.87
CA VAL A 330 -1.63 23.85 -4.07
C VAL A 330 -1.72 23.36 -2.64
N SER A 331 -0.77 23.83 -1.82
CA SER A 331 -0.59 23.37 -0.43
C SER A 331 -0.53 21.83 -0.39
N ASP A 332 -1.12 21.21 0.63
CA ASP A 332 -1.23 19.76 0.79
C ASP A 332 -2.62 19.23 0.40
N PHE A 333 -3.41 20.03 -0.33
CA PHE A 333 -4.80 19.70 -0.65
C PHE A 333 -4.99 19.14 -2.06
N GLY A 334 -4.22 19.59 -3.04
CA GLY A 334 -4.39 19.15 -4.42
C GLY A 334 -3.44 19.80 -5.41
N VAL A 335 -3.78 19.69 -6.69
CA VAL A 335 -2.97 20.18 -7.81
C VAL A 335 -3.82 20.93 -8.83
N LEU A 336 -3.27 21.96 -9.45
CA LEU A 336 -3.81 22.64 -10.64
C LEU A 336 -2.98 22.27 -11.87
N SER A 337 -3.53 22.42 -13.07
CA SER A 337 -2.76 22.25 -14.32
C SER A 337 -2.58 23.59 -15.01
N GLY A 338 -1.36 24.11 -15.02
CA GLY A 338 -1.06 25.40 -15.66
C GLY A 338 -1.84 26.54 -15.01
N ASP A 339 -2.61 27.25 -15.84
CA ASP A 339 -3.46 28.39 -15.48
C ASP A 339 -4.93 28.01 -15.21
N ASP A 340 -5.26 26.72 -15.25
CA ASP A 340 -6.60 26.23 -14.96
C ASP A 340 -6.99 26.49 -13.49
N PRO A 341 -8.13 27.15 -13.22
CA PRO A 341 -8.57 27.44 -11.86
C PRO A 341 -9.08 26.20 -11.10
N ASP A 342 -9.41 25.10 -11.79
CA ASP A 342 -10.00 23.92 -11.17
C ASP A 342 -8.94 22.93 -10.70
N LEU A 343 -9.16 22.40 -9.48
CA LEU A 343 -8.34 21.31 -8.95
C LEU A 343 -8.49 20.06 -9.82
N ARG A 344 -7.34 19.49 -10.14
CA ARG A 344 -7.25 18.26 -10.92
C ARG A 344 -7.55 17.06 -10.05
N LEU A 345 -8.26 16.11 -10.64
CA LEU A 345 -8.69 14.86 -10.02
C LEU A 345 -7.79 13.70 -10.48
N GLY A 346 -7.91 12.55 -9.83
CA GLY A 346 -7.36 11.30 -10.36
C GLY A 346 -5.83 11.29 -10.50
N LEU A 347 -5.34 10.57 -11.51
CA LEU A 347 -3.92 10.31 -11.77
C LEU A 347 -3.45 11.07 -13.02
N PRO A 348 -2.17 11.46 -13.09
CA PRO A 348 -1.62 12.10 -14.28
C PRO A 348 -1.47 11.10 -15.44
N LEU A 349 -1.42 11.61 -16.68
CA LEU A 349 -1.21 10.78 -17.88
C LEU A 349 0.02 9.87 -17.75
N GLN A 350 1.09 10.36 -17.14
CA GLN A 350 2.32 9.61 -16.92
C GLN A 350 2.17 8.39 -16.01
N SER A 351 1.07 8.26 -15.27
CA SER A 351 0.77 7.08 -14.46
C SER A 351 -0.09 6.04 -15.19
N VAL A 352 -0.64 6.38 -16.36
CA VAL A 352 -1.60 5.53 -17.08
C VAL A 352 -1.22 5.26 -18.53
N GLU A 353 -0.31 6.04 -19.11
CA GLU A 353 0.05 6.02 -20.52
C GLU A 353 1.57 6.07 -20.76
N ARG A 354 2.01 5.25 -21.73
CA ARG A 354 3.34 5.23 -22.35
C ARG A 354 3.29 5.94 -23.69
N ASP A 355 4.46 6.29 -24.22
CA ASP A 355 4.57 6.93 -25.52
C ASP A 355 4.01 6.07 -26.68
N ASP A 356 3.93 4.74 -26.50
CA ASP A 356 3.42 3.76 -27.46
C ASP A 356 2.01 3.24 -27.18
N GLY A 357 1.33 3.75 -26.14
CA GLY A 357 -0.05 3.39 -25.80
C GLY A 357 -0.33 3.30 -24.30
N PRO A 358 -1.54 2.86 -23.90
CA PRO A 358 -1.93 2.82 -22.50
C PRO A 358 -1.16 1.76 -21.71
N GLU A 359 -0.60 2.14 -20.56
CA GLU A 359 -0.06 1.21 -19.55
C GLU A 359 -1.20 0.55 -18.75
N HIS A 360 -2.32 1.27 -18.55
CA HIS A 360 -3.52 0.74 -17.94
C HIS A 360 -4.68 0.72 -18.94
N LEU A 361 -5.30 -0.45 -19.10
CA LEU A 361 -6.53 -0.58 -19.88
C LEU A 361 -7.72 -0.13 -19.01
N PRO A 362 -8.62 0.75 -19.49
CA PRO A 362 -9.78 1.19 -18.74
C PRO A 362 -10.82 0.07 -18.64
N VAL A 363 -10.55 -0.89 -17.75
CA VAL A 363 -11.44 -2.02 -17.44
C VAL A 363 -11.93 -1.92 -16.01
N ARG A 364 -13.19 -2.27 -15.80
CA ARG A 364 -13.78 -2.37 -14.46
C ARG A 364 -13.21 -3.58 -13.73
N LEU A 365 -13.09 -3.49 -12.41
CA LEU A 365 -12.50 -4.52 -11.57
C LEU A 365 -13.29 -5.85 -11.67
N LEU A 366 -12.59 -6.93 -11.97
CA LEU A 366 -13.09 -8.30 -11.82
C LEU A 366 -12.78 -8.82 -10.43
N VAL A 367 -13.81 -9.13 -9.65
CA VAL A 367 -13.70 -9.81 -8.36
C VAL A 367 -14.09 -11.28 -8.57
N ALA A 368 -13.17 -12.19 -8.32
CA ALA A 368 -13.42 -13.62 -8.44
C ALA A 368 -13.33 -14.28 -7.05
N VAL A 369 -14.42 -14.93 -6.63
CA VAL A 369 -14.55 -15.48 -5.27
C VAL A 369 -14.71 -17.00 -5.32
N ASP A 370 -13.74 -17.73 -4.78
CA ASP A 370 -13.87 -19.17 -4.53
C ASP A 370 -14.73 -19.39 -3.28
N SER A 371 -16.05 -19.37 -3.44
CA SER A 371 -17.05 -19.64 -2.40
C SER A 371 -18.38 -20.02 -3.05
N PRO A 372 -19.30 -20.78 -2.42
CA PRO A 372 -20.63 -21.03 -2.98
C PRO A 372 -21.43 -19.73 -3.19
N ALA A 373 -22.25 -19.68 -4.24
CA ALA A 373 -22.99 -18.47 -4.61
C ALA A 373 -23.89 -17.92 -3.48
N ASP A 374 -24.56 -18.80 -2.73
CA ASP A 374 -25.41 -18.36 -1.61
C ASP A 374 -24.60 -17.73 -0.47
N HIS A 375 -23.34 -18.15 -0.30
CA HIS A 375 -22.43 -17.56 0.68
C HIS A 375 -21.98 -16.18 0.26
N VAL A 376 -21.65 -16.01 -1.01
CA VAL A 376 -21.32 -14.69 -1.60
C VAL A 376 -22.51 -13.74 -1.51
N ARG A 377 -23.73 -14.20 -1.81
CA ARG A 377 -24.96 -13.38 -1.67
C ARG A 377 -25.17 -12.91 -0.23
N ARG A 378 -25.05 -13.80 0.75
CA ARG A 378 -25.13 -13.41 2.18
C ARG A 378 -24.09 -12.36 2.56
N ALA A 379 -22.85 -12.51 2.07
CA ALA A 379 -21.80 -11.54 2.34
C ALA A 379 -22.09 -10.16 1.69
N LEU A 380 -22.70 -10.14 0.49
CA LEU A 380 -23.13 -8.90 -0.15
C LEU A 380 -24.27 -8.21 0.62
N ASP A 381 -25.22 -8.98 1.17
CA ASP A 381 -26.31 -8.43 2.00
C ASP A 381 -25.78 -7.69 3.24
N LEU A 382 -24.63 -8.13 3.77
CA LEU A 382 -23.94 -7.51 4.91
C LEU A 382 -22.99 -6.37 4.51
N ALA A 383 -22.72 -6.17 3.22
CA ALA A 383 -21.74 -5.21 2.70
C ALA A 383 -22.40 -4.25 1.69
N PRO A 384 -23.19 -3.25 2.15
CA PRO A 384 -24.06 -2.45 1.29
C PRO A 384 -23.31 -1.66 0.20
N LEU A 385 -22.11 -1.14 0.50
CA LEU A 385 -21.31 -0.43 -0.50
C LEU A 385 -20.78 -1.40 -1.58
N ALA A 386 -20.34 -2.60 -1.20
CA ALA A 386 -19.91 -3.61 -2.16
C ALA A 386 -21.07 -4.06 -3.05
N ARG A 387 -22.26 -4.26 -2.45
CA ARG A 387 -23.49 -4.55 -3.19
C ARG A 387 -23.81 -3.46 -4.21
N LEU A 388 -23.76 -2.19 -3.82
CA LEU A 388 -23.98 -1.07 -4.74
C LEU A 388 -22.98 -1.06 -5.91
N LEU A 389 -21.71 -1.38 -5.66
CA LEU A 389 -20.68 -1.47 -6.70
C LEU A 389 -20.95 -2.63 -7.67
N VAL A 390 -21.45 -3.76 -7.19
CA VAL A 390 -21.79 -4.93 -8.02
C VAL A 390 -23.06 -4.68 -8.82
N GLU A 391 -24.14 -4.23 -8.18
CA GLU A 391 -25.43 -3.92 -8.83
C GLU A 391 -25.32 -2.75 -9.81
N GLY A 392 -24.46 -1.76 -9.51
CA GLY A 392 -24.13 -0.67 -10.42
C GLY A 392 -23.14 -1.05 -11.52
N GLU A 393 -22.77 -2.33 -11.62
CA GLU A 393 -21.81 -2.90 -12.56
C GLU A 393 -20.40 -2.26 -12.54
N TRP A 394 -20.05 -1.53 -11.48
CA TRP A 394 -18.70 -0.99 -11.27
C TRP A 394 -17.70 -2.08 -10.89
N VAL A 395 -18.20 -3.21 -10.41
CA VAL A 395 -17.47 -4.46 -10.17
C VAL A 395 -18.15 -5.60 -10.91
N ARG A 396 -17.36 -6.39 -11.64
CA ARG A 396 -17.81 -7.70 -12.14
C ARG A 396 -17.48 -8.76 -11.10
N LEU A 397 -18.48 -9.41 -10.53
CA LEU A 397 -18.33 -10.38 -9.45
C LEU A 397 -18.66 -11.77 -9.98
N ILE A 398 -17.67 -12.64 -10.02
CA ILE A 398 -17.84 -14.04 -10.38
C ILE A 398 -17.52 -14.94 -9.19
N THR A 399 -18.16 -16.10 -9.14
CA THR A 399 -18.00 -17.03 -8.03
C THR A 399 -18.04 -18.49 -8.47
N ARG A 400 -17.38 -19.38 -7.72
CA ARG A 400 -17.47 -20.83 -7.88
C ARG A 400 -17.22 -21.52 -6.54
N ALA A 401 -17.87 -22.65 -6.30
CA ALA A 401 -17.70 -23.38 -5.03
C ALA A 401 -16.38 -24.16 -4.99
N SER A 402 -15.97 -24.74 -6.12
CA SER A 402 -14.74 -25.51 -6.28
C SER A 402 -13.95 -25.09 -7.52
N PRO A 403 -12.61 -25.27 -7.55
CA PRO A 403 -11.82 -25.02 -8.75
C PRO A 403 -12.24 -25.80 -10.00
N ALA A 404 -12.96 -26.92 -9.82
CA ALA A 404 -13.50 -27.73 -10.92
C ALA A 404 -14.81 -27.18 -11.49
N ASP A 405 -15.49 -26.30 -10.77
CA ASP A 405 -16.77 -25.74 -11.19
C ASP A 405 -16.56 -24.58 -12.18
N ALA A 406 -17.56 -24.37 -13.03
CA ALA A 406 -17.63 -23.17 -13.86
C ALA A 406 -17.85 -21.93 -12.99
N TRP A 407 -17.29 -20.81 -13.43
CA TRP A 407 -17.57 -19.51 -12.82
C TRP A 407 -19.02 -19.10 -13.11
N ASN A 408 -19.73 -18.71 -12.06
CA ASN A 408 -21.05 -18.08 -12.15
C ASN A 408 -20.90 -16.57 -12.00
N ASP A 409 -21.55 -15.80 -12.86
CA ASP A 409 -21.58 -14.34 -12.79
C ASP A 409 -22.72 -13.89 -11.88
N LEU A 410 -22.42 -13.14 -10.83
CA LEU A 410 -23.40 -12.58 -9.89
C LEU A 410 -23.66 -11.09 -10.11
N SER A 411 -23.00 -10.45 -11.07
CA SER A 411 -23.24 -9.04 -11.41
C SER A 411 -24.47 -8.82 -12.27
N LEU A 412 -24.87 -9.82 -13.03
CA LEU A 412 -26.10 -9.83 -13.81
C LEU A 412 -27.15 -10.51 -12.92
N GLY A 413 -28.14 -9.76 -12.42
CA GLY A 413 -29.08 -10.21 -11.37
C GLY A 413 -30.05 -11.34 -11.76
N GLU A 414 -29.55 -12.44 -12.31
CA GLU A 414 -30.27 -13.69 -12.58
C GLU A 414 -30.03 -14.79 -11.53
#